data_AF-A0A9D8ISJ0-F1
#
_entry.id   AF-A0A9D8ISJ0-F1
#
_cell.length_a   1.000
_cell.length_b   1.000
_cell.length_c   1.000
_cell.angle_alpha   90.00
_cell.angle_beta   90.00
_cell.angle_gamma   90.00
#
_symmetry.space_group_name_H-M   'P 1'
#
loop_
_entity.id
_entity.type
_entity.pdbx_description
1 polymer ?
#
loop_
_entity_poly.entity_id
_entity_poly.type
_entity_poly.pdbx_seq_one_letter_code
_entity_poly.pdbx_strand_id
1 'polypeptide(L)'
;MLTNLRRLSSACLALVSLAVAADAQTKAVQLTNTSVSASGYMRIADAPDLRVQQFTLEAWVTPTGNGYGFTTDSAGACILAKPQEGTVGTYIFSWTLNWCPGNGNRLFFGVRNQQGTGTLGLSNGALALNTTTHVAMTFDGAAVRIYLNGVLDTTAPAVGTGVFYDASSVLIGADNFGSGYYRRFSGVIDDVRIWNHARSADEIAAAKDCRLSGGELGLVAYFTFNASSGADLTGHGHSAAPQGSNVAYVAENAALGTTCASGVTYCTSGTSSHGCAATIAGSGSASASAASGFTLVASSVEGQKSGLFFYGVNGPQAAPWGASSSFLCIKSPTQRTTLLQSGGASNACNGTLALDWRAFVAANPTALGAPFSAGDVVWAQAWLRDPPSPKTTALSNALSFVIAP
;
A
#
# COMPACT_ATOMS: atom_id res chain seq x y z
N MET A 1 24.37 42.30 -59.65
CA MET A 1 25.40 42.97 -58.82
C MET A 1 24.86 44.37 -58.53
N LEU A 2 24.48 44.66 -57.28
CA LEU A 2 23.56 45.69 -56.72
C LEU A 2 22.48 44.90 -55.94
N THR A 3 22.17 45.12 -54.65
CA THR A 3 22.20 46.34 -53.84
C THR A 3 22.02 46.02 -52.35
N ASN A 4 22.54 46.91 -51.49
CA ASN A 4 22.03 47.30 -50.16
C ASN A 4 22.23 46.40 -48.92
N LEU A 5 23.34 46.63 -48.21
CA LEU A 5 23.40 46.52 -46.75
C LEU A 5 22.83 47.80 -46.10
N ARG A 6 21.72 47.68 -45.37
CA ARG A 6 21.32 48.64 -44.32
C ARG A 6 21.07 47.88 -43.02
N ARG A 7 21.69 48.38 -41.95
CA ARG A 7 21.56 47.94 -40.56
C ARG A 7 20.10 48.00 -40.11
N LEU A 8 19.64 46.98 -39.39
CA LEU A 8 18.57 47.07 -38.40
C LEU A 8 18.80 46.01 -37.31
N SER A 9 18.88 46.50 -36.08
CA SER A 9 18.87 45.79 -34.81
C SER A 9 17.63 44.92 -34.64
N SER A 10 17.77 43.70 -34.10
CA SER A 10 16.74 43.08 -33.25
C SER A 10 17.24 41.81 -32.58
N ALA A 11 17.09 41.80 -31.26
CA ALA A 11 16.87 40.66 -30.38
C ALA A 11 17.61 39.35 -30.72
N CYS A 12 18.77 39.17 -30.08
CA CYS A 12 19.26 37.83 -29.75
C CYS A 12 18.32 37.23 -28.69
N LEU A 13 17.18 36.69 -29.14
CA LEU A 13 16.25 35.97 -28.29
C LEU A 13 16.90 34.62 -27.97
N ALA A 14 17.48 34.53 -26.78
CA ALA A 14 17.93 33.28 -26.21
C ALA A 14 16.74 32.32 -26.10
N LEU A 15 16.61 31.42 -27.08
CA LEU A 15 15.85 30.18 -26.92
C LEU A 15 16.63 29.27 -25.96
N VAL A 16 16.66 29.67 -24.69
CA VAL A 16 16.76 28.70 -23.59
C VAL A 16 15.41 28.00 -23.61
N SER A 17 15.33 26.92 -24.37
CA SER A 17 14.28 25.95 -24.13
C SER A 17 14.47 25.49 -22.68
N LEU A 18 13.58 25.93 -21.80
CA LEU A 18 13.34 25.20 -20.57
C LEU A 18 12.92 23.80 -21.01
N ALA A 19 13.89 22.89 -21.05
CA ALA A 19 13.60 21.50 -20.73
C ALA A 19 13.11 21.54 -19.27
N VAL A 20 11.81 21.77 -19.11
CA VAL A 20 11.10 21.39 -17.89
C VAL A 20 11.49 19.94 -17.63
N ALA A 21 12.01 19.67 -16.45
CA ALA A 21 12.45 18.35 -16.03
C ALA A 21 11.35 17.31 -16.31
N ALA A 22 11.48 16.60 -17.43
CA ALA A 22 10.79 15.35 -17.63
C ALA A 22 11.59 14.32 -16.83
N ASP A 23 11.24 14.13 -15.55
CA ASP A 23 11.01 12.83 -14.92
C ASP A 23 10.88 12.95 -13.39
N ALA A 24 9.70 13.37 -12.93
CA ALA A 24 9.22 13.07 -11.58
C ALA A 24 7.74 12.62 -11.62
N GLN A 25 7.32 12.05 -12.75
CA GLN A 25 6.01 11.41 -12.84
C GLN A 25 6.14 10.01 -12.30
N THR A 26 5.29 9.67 -11.32
CA THR A 26 5.07 8.30 -10.89
C THR A 26 4.73 7.43 -12.10
N LYS A 27 5.20 6.19 -12.09
CA LYS A 27 5.12 5.27 -13.21
C LYS A 27 4.41 4.00 -12.80
N ALA A 28 3.83 3.34 -13.77
CA ALA A 28 3.24 2.01 -13.67
C ALA A 28 3.84 1.11 -14.76
N VAL A 29 3.72 -0.21 -14.62
CA VAL A 29 4.10 -1.13 -15.68
C VAL A 29 2.95 -1.30 -16.67
N GLN A 30 3.23 -1.09 -17.96
CA GLN A 30 2.33 -1.39 -19.06
C GLN A 30 2.77 -2.67 -19.78
N LEU A 31 1.79 -3.53 -20.02
CA LEU A 31 1.93 -4.77 -20.77
C LEU A 31 1.03 -4.69 -22.02
N THR A 32 1.59 -4.97 -23.19
CA THR A 32 0.85 -4.97 -24.46
C THR A 32 0.85 -6.36 -25.07
N ASN A 33 0.07 -7.27 -24.47
CA ASN A 33 -0.02 -8.67 -24.89
C ASN A 33 -1.26 -8.94 -25.76
N THR A 34 -1.14 -8.68 -27.06
CA THR A 34 -2.27 -8.79 -28.02
C THR A 34 -2.14 -9.97 -28.99
N SER A 35 -1.06 -10.75 -28.90
CA SER A 35 -0.78 -11.86 -29.82
C SER A 35 0.10 -12.94 -29.17
N VAL A 36 0.29 -14.06 -29.88
CA VAL A 36 1.14 -15.18 -29.42
C VAL A 36 2.60 -14.79 -29.20
N SER A 37 3.11 -13.85 -29.99
CA SER A 37 4.49 -13.34 -29.92
C SER A 37 4.64 -12.18 -28.93
N ALA A 38 3.52 -11.61 -28.46
CA ALA A 38 3.52 -10.62 -27.40
C ALA A 38 3.47 -11.31 -26.03
N SER A 39 4.60 -11.32 -25.33
CA SER A 39 4.83 -12.14 -24.14
C SER A 39 5.47 -11.36 -22.99
N GLY A 40 5.02 -10.14 -22.74
CA GLY A 40 5.55 -9.25 -21.71
C GLY A 40 4.98 -9.54 -20.34
N TYR A 41 5.83 -9.68 -19.33
CA TYR A 41 5.42 -9.86 -17.93
C TYR A 41 6.57 -9.52 -16.99
N MET A 42 6.28 -9.41 -15.69
CA MET A 42 7.33 -9.31 -14.67
C MET A 42 7.48 -10.64 -13.94
N ARG A 43 8.72 -11.04 -13.65
CA ARG A 43 9.07 -12.29 -12.98
C ARG A 43 9.77 -12.02 -11.67
N ILE A 44 9.25 -12.59 -10.60
CA ILE A 44 9.84 -12.57 -9.27
C ILE A 44 10.33 -13.99 -8.96
N ALA A 45 11.62 -14.12 -8.63
CA ALA A 45 12.20 -15.41 -8.30
C ALA A 45 11.45 -16.06 -7.12
N ASP A 46 11.35 -17.38 -7.14
CA ASP A 46 10.73 -18.09 -6.02
C ASP A 46 11.58 -17.94 -4.75
N ALA A 47 10.89 -17.83 -3.61
CA ALA A 47 11.49 -17.75 -2.29
C ALA A 47 10.54 -18.35 -1.24
N PRO A 48 11.06 -18.88 -0.11
CA PRO A 48 10.22 -19.52 0.92
C PRO A 48 9.11 -18.64 1.49
N ASP A 49 9.35 -17.35 1.66
CA ASP A 49 8.39 -16.36 2.19
C ASP A 49 7.31 -15.94 1.18
N LEU A 50 7.47 -16.27 -0.11
CA LEU A 50 6.43 -16.17 -1.14
C LEU A 50 5.51 -17.41 -1.19
N ARG A 51 5.77 -18.43 -0.36
CA ARG A 51 4.99 -19.68 -0.28
C ARG A 51 3.99 -19.64 0.88
N VAL A 52 3.14 -18.61 0.83
CA VAL A 52 2.24 -18.14 1.88
C VAL A 52 0.97 -19.01 2.07
N GLN A 53 0.70 -19.52 3.28
CA GLN A 53 -0.52 -20.34 3.51
C GLN A 53 -1.80 -19.51 3.73
N GLN A 54 -1.63 -18.23 4.05
CA GLN A 54 -2.65 -17.19 4.10
C GLN A 54 -2.05 -15.95 3.47
N PHE A 55 -2.84 -15.12 2.80
CA PHE A 55 -2.27 -14.00 2.06
C PHE A 55 -3.27 -12.92 1.68
N THR A 56 -2.72 -11.78 1.25
CA THR A 56 -3.43 -10.74 0.52
C THR A 56 -2.62 -10.35 -0.71
N LEU A 57 -3.26 -10.32 -1.87
CA LEU A 57 -2.67 -9.85 -3.12
C LEU A 57 -3.40 -8.57 -3.51
N GLU A 58 -2.69 -7.49 -3.80
CA GLU A 58 -3.30 -6.22 -4.21
C GLU A 58 -2.59 -5.63 -5.42
N ALA A 59 -3.33 -4.92 -6.26
CA ALA A 59 -2.78 -4.11 -7.34
C ALA A 59 -3.80 -3.06 -7.80
N TRP A 60 -3.31 -1.95 -8.33
CA TRP A 60 -4.09 -1.09 -9.22
C TRP A 60 -3.98 -1.62 -10.65
N VAL A 61 -5.11 -1.83 -11.30
CA VAL A 61 -5.16 -2.41 -12.65
C VAL A 61 -6.01 -1.55 -13.59
N THR A 62 -5.54 -1.38 -14.82
CA THR A 62 -6.27 -0.74 -15.92
C THR A 62 -6.20 -1.64 -17.14
N PRO A 63 -7.19 -2.53 -17.36
CA PRO A 63 -7.24 -3.34 -18.57
C PRO A 63 -7.43 -2.45 -19.81
N THR A 64 -6.57 -2.56 -20.83
CA THR A 64 -6.67 -1.74 -22.05
C THR A 64 -7.06 -2.53 -23.29
N GLY A 65 -7.11 -3.85 -23.18
CA GLY A 65 -7.59 -4.77 -24.21
C GLY A 65 -7.70 -6.17 -23.64
N ASN A 66 -8.25 -7.11 -24.41
CA ASN A 66 -8.61 -8.45 -23.94
C ASN A 66 -7.44 -9.34 -23.46
N GLY A 67 -6.20 -8.89 -23.66
CA GLY A 67 -5.03 -9.72 -23.46
C GLY A 67 -4.90 -10.81 -24.53
N TYR A 68 -4.06 -11.79 -24.26
CA TYR A 68 -3.90 -12.98 -25.09
C TYR A 68 -4.26 -14.24 -24.27
N GLY A 69 -4.61 -15.33 -24.96
CA GLY A 69 -4.98 -16.62 -24.38
C GLY A 69 -6.43 -16.75 -23.87
N PHE A 70 -7.19 -15.65 -23.74
CA PHE A 70 -8.59 -15.69 -23.29
C PHE A 70 -9.54 -16.39 -24.28
N THR A 71 -9.20 -16.44 -25.57
CA THR A 71 -10.02 -17.09 -26.60
C THR A 71 -10.02 -18.62 -26.48
N THR A 72 -9.01 -19.18 -25.82
CA THR A 72 -8.88 -20.62 -25.56
C THR A 72 -9.05 -20.96 -24.07
N ASP A 73 -9.17 -19.96 -23.20
CA ASP A 73 -9.34 -20.14 -21.76
C ASP A 73 -10.27 -19.08 -21.15
N SER A 74 -11.41 -19.54 -20.64
CA SER A 74 -12.40 -18.70 -19.96
C SER A 74 -11.88 -18.06 -18.65
N ALA A 75 -10.78 -18.55 -18.09
CA ALA A 75 -10.13 -17.99 -16.90
C ALA A 75 -9.31 -16.73 -17.18
N GLY A 76 -9.30 -16.22 -18.42
CA GLY A 76 -8.92 -14.84 -18.75
C GLY A 76 -7.41 -14.57 -18.82
N ALA A 77 -7.05 -13.33 -18.51
CA ALA A 77 -5.69 -12.79 -18.63
C ALA A 77 -5.11 -12.46 -17.24
N CYS A 78 -3.90 -12.97 -16.95
CA CYS A 78 -3.35 -12.95 -15.60
C CYS A 78 -2.85 -11.57 -15.16
N ILE A 79 -3.36 -11.07 -14.03
CA ILE A 79 -2.85 -9.87 -13.37
C ILE A 79 -1.66 -10.26 -12.49
N LEU A 80 -1.85 -11.25 -11.61
CA LEU A 80 -0.87 -11.68 -10.62
C LEU A 80 -1.11 -13.15 -10.29
N ALA A 81 -0.06 -13.97 -10.33
CA ALA A 81 -0.16 -15.39 -10.05
C ALA A 81 1.14 -16.01 -9.56
N LYS A 82 1.01 -17.17 -8.91
CA LYS A 82 2.09 -18.12 -8.71
C LYS A 82 1.75 -19.43 -9.42
N PRO A 83 2.07 -19.54 -10.71
CA PRO A 83 1.80 -20.73 -11.51
C PRO A 83 2.64 -21.93 -11.06
N GLN A 84 2.31 -23.11 -11.57
CA GLN A 84 3.21 -24.26 -11.70
C GLN A 84 3.72 -24.26 -13.15
N GLU A 85 4.89 -23.67 -13.37
CA GLU A 85 5.37 -23.41 -14.72
C GLU A 85 5.62 -24.72 -15.48
N GLY A 86 5.19 -24.76 -16.75
CA GLY A 86 5.34 -25.95 -17.60
C GLY A 86 4.39 -27.11 -17.30
N THR A 87 3.50 -26.98 -16.31
CA THR A 87 2.54 -28.03 -15.94
C THR A 87 1.21 -27.89 -16.70
N VAL A 88 0.51 -29.01 -16.94
CA VAL A 88 -0.81 -29.06 -17.60
C VAL A 88 -1.86 -29.74 -16.71
N GLY A 89 -3.14 -29.50 -16.99
CA GLY A 89 -4.25 -30.10 -16.25
C GLY A 89 -4.81 -29.18 -15.17
N THR A 90 -5.23 -29.74 -14.03
CA THR A 90 -5.85 -28.97 -12.93
C THR A 90 -4.84 -28.42 -11.93
N TYR A 91 -3.60 -28.93 -11.97
CA TYR A 91 -2.47 -28.55 -11.12
C TYR A 91 -1.59 -27.57 -11.87
N ILE A 92 -2.04 -26.33 -12.00
CA ILE A 92 -1.34 -25.35 -12.85
C ILE A 92 -0.99 -24.06 -12.12
N PHE A 93 -1.51 -23.83 -10.92
CA PHE A 93 -1.14 -22.69 -10.08
C PHE A 93 -1.35 -22.99 -8.61
N SER A 94 -0.61 -22.28 -7.76
CA SER A 94 -0.84 -22.19 -6.32
C SER A 94 -2.00 -21.23 -6.05
N TRP A 95 -1.90 -20.03 -6.62
CA TRP A 95 -2.95 -19.02 -6.64
C TRP A 95 -2.86 -18.18 -7.92
N THR A 96 -3.98 -17.60 -8.34
CA THR A 96 -4.09 -16.81 -9.57
C THR A 96 -5.19 -15.76 -9.43
N LEU A 97 -4.93 -14.55 -9.94
CA LEU A 97 -5.89 -13.47 -10.08
C LEU A 97 -5.85 -12.97 -11.52
N ASN A 98 -6.96 -13.17 -12.24
CA ASN A 98 -7.05 -12.92 -13.67
C ASN A 98 -8.21 -11.98 -13.98
N TRP A 99 -8.05 -11.12 -14.98
CA TRP A 99 -9.15 -10.38 -15.57
C TRP A 99 -9.74 -11.15 -16.75
N CYS A 100 -11.05 -11.38 -16.75
CA CYS A 100 -11.74 -12.26 -17.67
C CYS A 100 -12.72 -11.51 -18.58
N PRO A 101 -12.28 -11.03 -19.76
CA PRO A 101 -13.17 -10.34 -20.69
C PRO A 101 -14.33 -11.24 -21.16
N GLY A 102 -14.06 -12.52 -21.40
CA GLY A 102 -15.07 -13.50 -21.81
C GLY A 102 -16.13 -13.84 -20.74
N ASN A 103 -15.90 -13.46 -19.47
CA ASN A 103 -16.83 -13.67 -18.37
C ASN A 103 -17.44 -12.36 -17.87
N GLY A 104 -17.74 -11.44 -18.78
CA GLY A 104 -18.36 -10.15 -18.46
C GLY A 104 -17.38 -9.15 -17.82
N ASN A 105 -16.10 -9.21 -18.20
CA ASN A 105 -15.02 -8.38 -17.67
C ASN A 105 -14.82 -8.52 -16.14
N ARG A 106 -15.13 -9.68 -15.56
CA ARG A 106 -15.00 -9.95 -14.12
C ARG A 106 -13.61 -10.47 -13.77
N LEU A 107 -13.26 -10.47 -12.49
CA LEU A 107 -12.06 -11.13 -11.99
C LEU A 107 -12.34 -12.62 -11.81
N PHE A 108 -11.45 -13.47 -12.32
CA PHE A 108 -11.34 -14.86 -11.91
C PHE A 108 -10.26 -14.99 -10.87
N PHE A 109 -10.53 -15.77 -9.84
CA PHE A 109 -9.56 -16.09 -8.81
C PHE A 109 -9.49 -17.58 -8.56
N GLY A 110 -8.33 -18.03 -8.11
CA GLY A 110 -8.13 -19.43 -7.75
C GLY A 110 -7.08 -19.62 -6.67
N VAL A 111 -7.30 -20.61 -5.81
CA VAL A 111 -6.32 -21.14 -4.84
C VAL A 111 -6.39 -22.66 -4.88
N ARG A 112 -5.24 -23.36 -4.96
CA ARG A 112 -5.17 -24.83 -5.09
C ARG A 112 -4.29 -25.45 -4.00
N ASN A 113 -4.68 -26.65 -3.57
CA ASN A 113 -3.91 -27.51 -2.68
C ASN A 113 -3.05 -28.53 -3.44
N GLN A 114 -2.37 -29.41 -2.70
CA GLN A 114 -1.42 -30.39 -3.27
C GLN A 114 -2.11 -31.46 -4.13
N GLN A 115 -3.43 -31.61 -4.03
CA GLN A 115 -4.27 -32.52 -4.79
C GLN A 115 -5.03 -31.81 -5.92
N GLY A 116 -4.64 -30.57 -6.27
CA GLY A 116 -5.22 -29.82 -7.38
C GLY A 116 -6.69 -29.46 -7.13
N THR A 117 -7.17 -29.72 -5.92
CA THR A 117 -8.47 -29.32 -5.41
C THR A 117 -8.33 -27.90 -4.89
N GLY A 118 -9.37 -27.10 -5.00
CA GLY A 118 -9.23 -25.70 -4.65
C GLY A 118 -10.49 -24.90 -4.88
N THR A 119 -10.39 -23.65 -4.47
CA THR A 119 -11.45 -22.66 -4.62
C THR A 119 -11.21 -21.91 -5.90
N LEU A 120 -12.19 -21.92 -6.80
CA LEU A 120 -12.22 -21.08 -7.98
C LEU A 120 -13.49 -20.24 -7.92
N GLY A 121 -13.42 -19.01 -8.40
CA GLY A 121 -14.60 -18.16 -8.44
C GLY A 121 -14.44 -16.96 -9.36
N LEU A 122 -15.54 -16.23 -9.48
CA LEU A 122 -15.60 -14.96 -10.19
C LEU A 122 -16.03 -13.87 -9.21
N SER A 123 -15.54 -12.65 -9.42
CA SER A 123 -16.13 -11.46 -8.80
C SER A 123 -17.59 -11.29 -9.25
N ASN A 124 -18.35 -10.52 -8.48
CA ASN A 124 -19.68 -10.04 -8.87
C ASN A 124 -19.55 -8.81 -9.77
N GLY A 125 -18.72 -7.84 -9.37
CA GLY A 125 -18.40 -6.65 -10.12
C GLY A 125 -17.48 -6.90 -11.31
N ALA A 126 -17.61 -6.04 -12.33
CA ALA A 126 -16.79 -6.05 -13.53
C ALA A 126 -15.77 -4.91 -13.52
N LEU A 127 -14.60 -5.15 -14.12
CA LEU A 127 -13.59 -4.15 -14.41
C LEU A 127 -13.82 -3.62 -15.82
N ALA A 128 -14.22 -2.36 -15.94
CA ALA A 128 -14.37 -1.71 -17.23
C ALA A 128 -12.99 -1.52 -17.91
N LEU A 129 -12.96 -1.66 -19.23
CA LEU A 129 -11.79 -1.30 -20.02
C LEU A 129 -11.43 0.18 -19.81
N ASN A 130 -10.13 0.46 -19.81
CA ASN A 130 -9.56 1.79 -19.63
C ASN A 130 -9.97 2.50 -18.33
N THR A 131 -10.42 1.74 -17.33
CA THR A 131 -10.78 2.25 -16.02
C THR A 131 -9.88 1.65 -14.96
N THR A 132 -9.18 2.51 -14.23
CA THR A 132 -8.29 2.10 -13.15
C THR A 132 -9.11 1.64 -11.96
N THR A 133 -8.86 0.41 -11.51
CA THR A 133 -9.57 -0.24 -10.41
C THR A 133 -8.55 -0.84 -9.45
N HIS A 134 -8.70 -0.58 -8.15
CA HIS A 134 -7.94 -1.31 -7.15
C HIS A 134 -8.57 -2.69 -6.96
N VAL A 135 -7.77 -3.74 -7.08
CA VAL A 135 -8.20 -5.12 -6.86
C VAL A 135 -7.42 -5.71 -5.70
N ALA A 136 -8.12 -6.41 -4.81
CA ALA A 136 -7.49 -7.20 -3.78
C ALA A 136 -8.11 -8.60 -3.67
N MET A 137 -7.27 -9.60 -3.41
CA MET A 137 -7.67 -10.97 -3.13
C MET A 137 -7.08 -11.37 -1.77
N THR A 138 -7.92 -11.75 -0.81
CA THR A 138 -7.46 -12.29 0.48
C THR A 138 -7.80 -13.77 0.60
N PHE A 139 -6.94 -14.51 1.30
CA PHE A 139 -7.16 -15.90 1.67
C PHE A 139 -6.71 -16.14 3.11
N ASP A 140 -7.64 -16.48 3.99
CA ASP A 140 -7.41 -16.73 5.43
C ASP A 140 -7.30 -18.22 5.77
N GLY A 141 -7.25 -19.10 4.76
CA GLY A 141 -7.32 -20.54 4.92
C GLY A 141 -8.74 -21.11 4.98
N ALA A 142 -9.76 -20.27 5.21
CA ALA A 142 -11.16 -20.66 5.30
C ALA A 142 -12.02 -20.10 4.15
N ALA A 143 -11.66 -18.96 3.57
CA ALA A 143 -12.33 -18.35 2.44
C ALA A 143 -11.40 -17.46 1.61
N VAL A 144 -11.68 -17.40 0.31
CA VAL A 144 -11.14 -16.39 -0.61
C VAL A 144 -12.12 -15.22 -0.67
N ARG A 145 -11.61 -13.99 -0.57
CA ARG A 145 -12.43 -12.77 -0.73
C ARG A 145 -11.83 -11.86 -1.77
N ILE A 146 -12.69 -11.26 -2.58
CA ILE A 146 -12.29 -10.25 -3.58
C ILE A 146 -12.83 -8.89 -3.15
N TYR A 147 -12.00 -7.87 -3.30
CA TYR A 147 -12.35 -6.48 -3.07
C TYR A 147 -12.11 -5.68 -4.33
N LEU A 148 -13.07 -4.83 -4.68
CA LEU A 148 -12.97 -3.87 -5.77
C LEU A 148 -13.02 -2.47 -5.18
N ASN A 149 -12.01 -1.64 -5.45
CA ASN A 149 -11.88 -0.30 -4.86
C ASN A 149 -12.06 -0.31 -3.34
N GLY A 150 -11.46 -1.29 -2.67
CA GLY A 150 -11.45 -1.41 -1.20
C GLY A 150 -12.77 -1.92 -0.60
N VAL A 151 -13.79 -2.19 -1.41
CA VAL A 151 -15.08 -2.72 -0.95
C VAL A 151 -15.16 -4.20 -1.24
N LEU A 152 -15.61 -5.00 -0.26
CA LEU A 152 -15.81 -6.43 -0.43
C LEU A 152 -16.85 -6.68 -1.53
N ASP A 153 -16.46 -7.46 -2.53
CA ASP A 153 -17.27 -7.77 -3.71
C ASP A 153 -17.84 -9.20 -3.65
N THR A 154 -17.00 -10.17 -3.30
CA THR A 154 -17.43 -11.58 -3.19
C THR A 154 -16.61 -12.35 -2.16
N THR A 155 -17.20 -13.45 -1.66
CA THR A 155 -16.57 -14.41 -0.74
C THR A 155 -16.86 -15.81 -1.23
N ALA A 156 -15.81 -16.64 -1.35
CA ALA A 156 -15.91 -18.04 -1.71
C ALA A 156 -15.27 -18.92 -0.62
N PRO A 157 -16.01 -19.89 -0.04
CA PRO A 157 -15.45 -20.81 0.95
C PRO A 157 -14.28 -21.61 0.39
N ALA A 158 -13.26 -21.85 1.23
CA ALA A 158 -12.12 -22.67 0.87
C ALA A 158 -12.53 -24.12 0.63
N VAL A 159 -12.15 -24.69 -0.52
CA VAL A 159 -12.30 -26.12 -0.81
C VAL A 159 -10.94 -26.79 -0.73
N GLY A 160 -10.78 -27.70 0.24
CA GLY A 160 -9.51 -28.36 0.56
C GLY A 160 -8.71 -27.62 1.63
N THR A 161 -7.57 -28.19 2.01
CA THR A 161 -6.68 -27.64 3.05
C THR A 161 -5.35 -27.18 2.48
N GLY A 162 -4.94 -25.96 2.86
CA GLY A 162 -3.64 -25.39 2.53
C GLY A 162 -3.48 -24.97 1.07
N VAL A 163 -2.35 -24.34 0.78
CA VAL A 163 -1.92 -23.93 -0.55
C VAL A 163 -0.69 -24.74 -0.93
N PHE A 164 -0.71 -25.36 -2.11
CA PHE A 164 0.47 -26.05 -2.62
C PHE A 164 1.43 -25.07 -3.26
N TYR A 165 2.72 -25.29 -3.06
CA TYR A 165 3.79 -24.54 -3.70
C TYR A 165 4.85 -25.50 -4.24
N ASP A 166 5.37 -25.18 -5.42
CA ASP A 166 6.61 -25.69 -5.97
C ASP A 166 7.68 -24.56 -5.95
N ALA A 167 8.72 -24.71 -6.77
CA ALA A 167 9.77 -23.70 -6.93
C ALA A 167 9.50 -22.70 -8.09
N SER A 168 8.25 -22.60 -8.56
CA SER A 168 7.89 -21.70 -9.67
C SER A 168 7.81 -20.25 -9.22
N SER A 169 8.14 -19.33 -10.13
CA SER A 169 8.19 -17.89 -9.86
C SER A 169 6.81 -17.29 -9.60
N VAL A 170 6.76 -16.15 -8.92
CA VAL A 170 5.58 -15.26 -8.96
C VAL A 170 5.65 -14.43 -10.24
N LEU A 171 4.53 -14.32 -10.95
CA LEU A 171 4.43 -13.60 -12.21
C LEU A 171 3.41 -12.46 -12.10
N ILE A 172 3.75 -11.30 -12.63
CA ILE A 172 2.85 -10.15 -12.82
C ILE A 172 2.56 -10.05 -14.31
N GLY A 173 1.28 -10.15 -14.69
CA GLY A 173 0.83 -9.94 -16.06
C GLY A 173 0.80 -11.18 -16.97
N ALA A 174 1.21 -12.35 -16.48
CA ALA A 174 1.16 -13.59 -17.23
C ALA A 174 1.05 -14.82 -16.33
N ASP A 175 0.43 -15.88 -16.87
CA ASP A 175 0.66 -17.26 -16.43
C ASP A 175 1.46 -18.02 -17.50
N ASN A 176 2.36 -18.90 -17.06
CA ASN A 176 3.22 -19.70 -17.94
C ASN A 176 2.98 -21.21 -17.75
N PHE A 177 1.73 -21.64 -17.95
CA PHE A 177 1.40 -23.07 -17.91
C PHE A 177 1.95 -23.80 -19.13
N GLY A 178 2.15 -25.12 -19.00
CA GLY A 178 2.53 -25.97 -20.12
C GLY A 178 1.51 -25.91 -21.28
N SER A 179 1.88 -26.40 -22.45
CA SER A 179 1.02 -26.60 -23.63
C SER A 179 0.36 -25.35 -24.26
N GLY A 180 0.91 -24.15 -24.07
CA GLY A 180 0.46 -22.96 -24.84
C GLY A 180 -0.77 -22.23 -24.28
N TYR A 181 -1.11 -22.43 -23.00
CA TYR A 181 -2.05 -21.54 -22.31
C TYR A 181 -1.33 -20.26 -21.91
N TYR A 182 -1.63 -19.19 -22.63
CA TYR A 182 -0.96 -17.91 -22.45
C TYR A 182 -1.92 -16.91 -21.82
N ARG A 183 -2.24 -17.02 -20.53
CA ARG A 183 -3.07 -16.00 -19.85
C ARG A 183 -2.27 -14.73 -19.67
N ARG A 184 -2.20 -13.89 -20.71
CA ARG A 184 -1.34 -12.71 -20.72
C ARG A 184 -2.17 -11.44 -20.69
N PHE A 185 -1.94 -10.60 -19.70
CA PHE A 185 -2.66 -9.36 -19.52
C PHE A 185 -2.19 -8.27 -20.49
N SER A 186 -3.14 -7.48 -20.98
CA SER A 186 -2.88 -6.28 -21.76
C SER A 186 -3.51 -5.09 -21.04
N GLY A 187 -2.67 -4.24 -20.48
CA GLY A 187 -3.10 -3.15 -19.61
C GLY A 187 -1.97 -2.58 -18.79
N VAL A 188 -2.33 -1.73 -17.84
CA VAL A 188 -1.42 -1.11 -16.88
C VAL A 188 -1.64 -1.74 -15.50
N ILE A 189 -0.55 -2.06 -14.81
CA ILE A 189 -0.53 -2.58 -13.44
C ILE A 189 0.37 -1.66 -12.60
N ASP A 190 -0.08 -1.28 -11.41
CA ASP A 190 0.71 -0.50 -10.46
C ASP A 190 0.45 -0.96 -9.02
N ASP A 191 1.35 -0.57 -8.11
CA ASP A 191 1.25 -0.70 -6.68
C ASP A 191 0.91 -2.14 -6.24
N VAL A 192 1.71 -3.08 -6.77
CA VAL A 192 1.52 -4.51 -6.52
C VAL A 192 2.01 -4.83 -5.12
N ARG A 193 1.15 -5.43 -4.30
CA ARG A 193 1.42 -5.79 -2.90
C ARG A 193 1.14 -7.26 -2.70
N ILE A 194 2.06 -7.95 -2.02
CA ILE A 194 1.90 -9.34 -1.60
C ILE A 194 2.08 -9.38 -0.09
N TRP A 195 1.06 -9.84 0.64
CA TRP A 195 1.09 -9.99 2.09
C TRP A 195 0.98 -11.47 2.48
N ASN A 196 1.59 -11.85 3.60
CA ASN A 196 1.57 -13.21 4.17
C ASN A 196 0.40 -13.49 5.13
N HIS A 197 -0.59 -12.60 5.18
CA HIS A 197 -1.80 -12.77 5.96
C HIS A 197 -3.01 -12.20 5.21
N ALA A 198 -4.20 -12.65 5.58
CA ALA A 198 -5.44 -12.08 5.08
C ALA A 198 -5.74 -10.76 5.80
N ARG A 199 -5.62 -9.64 5.08
CA ARG A 199 -5.96 -8.31 5.57
C ARG A 199 -7.48 -8.17 5.67
N SER A 200 -7.93 -7.41 6.65
CA SER A 200 -9.33 -7.05 6.84
C SER A 200 -9.81 -6.05 5.78
N ALA A 201 -11.13 -5.93 5.63
CA ALA A 201 -11.73 -4.95 4.72
C ALA A 201 -11.29 -3.52 5.04
N ASP A 202 -11.23 -3.17 6.33
CA ASP A 202 -10.84 -1.83 6.80
C ASP A 202 -9.36 -1.53 6.49
N GLU A 203 -8.47 -2.50 6.69
CA GLU A 203 -7.04 -2.34 6.35
C GLU A 203 -6.82 -2.11 4.86
N ILE A 204 -7.56 -2.82 4.00
CA ILE A 204 -7.49 -2.66 2.55
C ILE A 204 -8.07 -1.30 2.16
N ALA A 205 -9.25 -0.94 2.66
CA ALA A 205 -9.91 0.33 2.37
C ALA A 205 -9.07 1.54 2.80
N ALA A 206 -8.42 1.46 3.96
CA ALA A 206 -7.59 2.53 4.50
C ALA A 206 -6.26 2.71 3.74
N ALA A 207 -5.71 1.63 3.17
CA ALA A 207 -4.36 1.65 2.58
C ALA A 207 -4.33 1.68 1.05
N LYS A 208 -5.44 1.42 0.34
CA LYS A 208 -5.41 1.27 -1.12
C LYS A 208 -5.01 2.54 -1.89
N ASP A 209 -5.36 3.72 -1.37
CA ASP A 209 -5.18 5.01 -2.07
C ASP A 209 -3.87 5.71 -1.65
N CYS A 210 -2.95 5.01 -1.03
CA CYS A 210 -1.73 5.60 -0.52
C CYS A 210 -0.54 4.67 -0.72
N ARG A 211 0.64 5.27 -0.83
CA ARG A 211 1.91 4.55 -0.93
C ARG A 211 2.31 4.04 0.46
N LEU A 212 2.62 2.75 0.50
CA LEU A 212 3.20 2.08 1.66
C LEU A 212 4.67 2.46 1.80
N SER A 213 5.23 2.32 3.00
CA SER A 213 6.66 2.54 3.25
C SER A 213 7.51 1.33 2.88
N GLY A 214 6.90 0.15 2.70
CA GLY A 214 7.56 -1.12 2.43
C GLY A 214 7.92 -1.92 3.68
N GLY A 215 7.83 -1.32 4.87
CA GLY A 215 8.20 -1.96 6.13
C GLY A 215 7.03 -2.63 6.87
N GLU A 216 5.83 -2.65 6.28
CA GLU A 216 4.59 -3.10 6.91
C GLU A 216 4.63 -4.58 7.32
N LEU A 217 4.06 -4.91 8.48
CA LEU A 217 3.98 -6.29 8.98
C LEU A 217 3.38 -7.20 7.92
N GLY A 218 4.16 -8.20 7.53
CA GLY A 218 3.67 -9.25 6.67
C GLY A 218 3.55 -8.83 5.22
N LEU A 219 3.96 -7.61 4.85
CA LEU A 219 4.19 -7.24 3.46
C LEU A 219 5.45 -7.97 2.98
N VAL A 220 5.26 -8.98 2.14
CA VAL A 220 6.33 -9.84 1.61
C VAL A 220 7.04 -9.15 0.46
N ALA A 221 6.28 -8.53 -0.46
CA ALA A 221 6.83 -7.85 -1.62
C ALA A 221 5.96 -6.65 -2.02
N TYR A 222 6.60 -5.58 -2.48
CA TYR A 222 5.92 -4.33 -2.84
C TYR A 222 6.59 -3.63 -4.03
N PHE A 223 5.80 -3.35 -5.08
CA PHE A 223 6.28 -2.79 -6.34
C PHE A 223 5.45 -1.59 -6.76
N THR A 224 6.08 -0.42 -6.85
CA THR A 224 5.43 0.83 -7.31
C THR A 224 5.79 1.21 -8.74
N PHE A 225 6.79 0.55 -9.35
CA PHE A 225 7.31 0.83 -10.68
C PHE A 225 7.78 2.26 -10.98
N ASN A 226 7.68 3.19 -10.02
CA ASN A 226 7.95 4.62 -10.16
C ASN A 226 9.36 4.95 -10.67
N ALA A 227 10.35 4.15 -10.27
CA ALA A 227 11.73 4.29 -10.74
C ALA A 227 11.98 3.60 -12.10
N SER A 228 10.92 3.34 -12.88
CA SER A 228 10.95 2.51 -14.09
C SER A 228 11.65 1.17 -13.86
N SER A 229 11.39 0.57 -12.70
CA SER A 229 12.00 -0.68 -12.28
C SER A 229 11.03 -1.51 -11.45
N GLY A 230 11.16 -2.84 -11.48
CA GLY A 230 10.46 -3.74 -10.57
C GLY A 230 11.19 -3.93 -9.25
N ALA A 231 11.84 -2.88 -8.72
CA ALA A 231 12.51 -2.97 -7.42
C ALA A 231 11.51 -3.31 -6.31
N ASP A 232 11.88 -4.26 -5.46
CA ASP A 232 11.11 -4.61 -4.27
C ASP A 232 11.38 -3.59 -3.15
N LEU A 233 10.37 -2.82 -2.79
CA LEU A 233 10.46 -1.77 -1.78
C LEU A 233 10.38 -2.29 -0.33
N THR A 234 10.14 -3.58 -0.13
CA THR A 234 10.22 -4.19 1.21
C THR A 234 11.67 -4.44 1.67
N GLY A 235 12.60 -4.51 0.72
CA GLY A 235 13.99 -4.88 1.00
C GLY A 235 14.21 -6.38 1.22
N HIS A 236 13.19 -7.23 1.02
CA HIS A 236 13.31 -8.69 1.17
C HIS A 236 13.98 -9.38 -0.03
N GLY A 237 14.26 -8.63 -1.11
CA GLY A 237 15.03 -9.11 -2.25
C GLY A 237 14.18 -9.71 -3.37
N HIS A 238 12.88 -9.48 -3.37
CA HIS A 238 11.93 -10.04 -4.34
C HIS A 238 11.80 -9.20 -5.61
N SER A 239 12.89 -8.61 -6.09
CA SER A 239 12.83 -7.69 -7.25
C SER A 239 12.26 -8.39 -8.49
N ALA A 240 11.28 -7.74 -9.13
CA ALA A 240 10.60 -8.20 -10.31
C ALA A 240 11.37 -7.81 -11.59
N ALA A 241 11.84 -8.81 -12.33
CA ALA A 241 12.56 -8.60 -13.59
C ALA A 241 11.58 -8.65 -14.79
N PRO A 242 11.64 -7.70 -15.73
CA PRO A 242 10.84 -7.76 -16.95
C PRO A 242 11.27 -8.95 -17.82
N GLN A 243 10.30 -9.63 -18.42
CA GLN A 243 10.50 -10.79 -19.28
C GLN A 243 9.74 -10.61 -20.59
N GLY A 244 10.27 -11.20 -21.66
CA GLY A 244 9.70 -11.16 -23.00
C GLY A 244 9.66 -9.76 -23.63
N SER A 245 8.84 -9.63 -24.67
CA SER A 245 8.61 -8.37 -25.40
C SER A 245 7.38 -7.65 -24.86
N ASN A 246 7.27 -6.32 -25.05
CA ASN A 246 6.10 -5.50 -24.67
C ASN A 246 5.91 -5.24 -23.17
N VAL A 247 7.01 -5.04 -22.45
CA VAL A 247 7.01 -4.41 -21.12
C VAL A 247 7.48 -2.98 -21.27
N ALA A 248 6.70 -2.02 -20.81
CA ALA A 248 7.03 -0.60 -20.78
C ALA A 248 6.68 0.02 -19.43
N TYR A 249 7.28 1.16 -19.11
CA TYR A 249 6.90 1.98 -17.96
C TYR A 249 6.21 3.25 -18.48
N VAL A 250 5.00 3.51 -17.98
CA VAL A 250 4.18 4.66 -18.38
C VAL A 250 3.77 5.47 -17.16
N ALA A 251 3.25 6.68 -17.36
CA ALA A 251 2.70 7.46 -16.27
C ALA A 251 1.62 6.66 -15.52
N GLU A 252 1.65 6.74 -14.18
CA GLU A 252 0.67 6.11 -13.32
C GLU A 252 -0.75 6.63 -13.62
N ASN A 253 -1.74 5.72 -13.61
CA ASN A 253 -3.16 6.07 -13.79
C ASN A 253 -3.90 6.28 -12.44
N ALA A 254 -3.36 5.78 -11.33
CA ALA A 254 -3.92 5.93 -9.99
C ALA A 254 -3.34 7.19 -9.30
N ALA A 255 -4.18 8.00 -8.63
CA ALA A 255 -3.67 9.11 -7.84
C ALA A 255 -3.42 8.65 -6.40
N LEU A 256 -2.27 8.02 -6.15
CA LEU A 256 -1.93 7.53 -4.81
C LEU A 256 -1.33 8.62 -3.92
N GLY A 257 -1.88 8.78 -2.72
CA GLY A 257 -1.35 9.63 -1.66
C GLY A 257 0.03 9.17 -1.21
N THR A 258 0.86 10.08 -0.72
CA THR A 258 2.28 9.79 -0.43
C THR A 258 2.52 9.02 0.86
N THR A 259 1.52 8.82 1.70
CA THR A 259 1.64 8.07 2.97
C THR A 259 0.32 7.40 3.38
N CYS A 260 0.40 6.16 3.87
CA CYS A 260 -0.75 5.45 4.43
C CYS A 260 -0.94 5.71 5.91
N ALA A 261 -2.18 6.02 6.30
CA ALA A 261 -2.57 6.04 7.70
C ALA A 261 -2.42 4.61 8.27
N SER A 262 -1.70 4.50 9.38
CA SER A 262 -1.41 3.25 10.07
C SER A 262 -1.89 3.32 11.51
N GLY A 263 -2.63 2.28 11.93
CA GLY A 263 -3.32 2.20 13.20
C GLY A 263 -4.81 2.59 13.15
N VAL A 264 -5.51 2.29 14.24
CA VAL A 264 -6.94 2.59 14.44
C VAL A 264 -7.06 3.81 15.36
N THR A 265 -7.76 4.84 14.90
CA THR A 265 -8.05 5.99 15.75
C THR A 265 -9.22 5.68 16.70
N TYR A 266 -9.12 6.15 17.93
CA TYR A 266 -10.16 6.00 18.95
C TYR A 266 -10.16 7.24 19.84
N CYS A 267 -11.14 7.34 20.76
CA CYS A 267 -11.33 8.49 21.63
C CYS A 267 -11.69 9.78 20.85
N THR A 268 -12.31 10.74 21.53
CA THR A 268 -12.69 12.02 20.93
C THR A 268 -11.60 13.04 21.24
N SER A 269 -11.22 13.84 20.24
CA SER A 269 -10.30 14.95 20.45
C SER A 269 -10.90 15.97 21.40
N GLY A 270 -10.10 16.47 22.35
CA GLY A 270 -10.44 17.70 23.04
C GLY A 270 -10.38 18.89 22.07
N THR A 271 -10.85 20.03 22.55
CA THR A 271 -10.81 21.30 21.82
C THR A 271 -9.90 22.26 22.57
N SER A 272 -8.92 22.83 21.87
CA SER A 272 -8.08 23.88 22.47
C SER A 272 -8.90 25.14 22.75
N SER A 273 -8.33 26.05 23.54
CA SER A 273 -8.93 27.36 23.84
C SER A 273 -9.24 28.20 22.58
N HIS A 274 -8.58 27.92 21.46
CA HIS A 274 -8.81 28.57 20.16
C HIS A 274 -9.66 27.74 19.19
N GLY A 275 -10.33 26.69 19.67
CA GLY A 275 -11.26 25.91 18.85
C GLY A 275 -10.61 24.78 18.04
N CYS A 276 -9.32 24.49 18.24
CA CYS A 276 -8.64 23.45 17.48
C CYS A 276 -8.94 22.05 18.02
N ALA A 277 -9.51 21.20 17.18
CA ALA A 277 -9.73 19.78 17.44
C ALA A 277 -8.61 18.97 16.77
N ALA A 278 -7.52 18.77 17.50
CA ALA A 278 -6.35 18.09 16.94
C ALA A 278 -6.60 16.59 16.76
N THR A 279 -6.12 16.04 15.65
CA THR A 279 -6.24 14.61 15.32
C THR A 279 -4.88 13.95 15.19
N ILE A 280 -4.72 12.73 15.70
CA ILE A 280 -3.53 11.91 15.54
C ILE A 280 -3.72 10.81 14.48
N ALA A 281 -2.69 10.55 13.70
CA ALA A 281 -2.56 9.42 12.80
C ALA A 281 -1.14 8.85 12.85
N GLY A 282 -0.98 7.57 12.54
CA GLY A 282 0.32 6.95 12.27
C GLY A 282 0.56 6.91 10.78
N SER A 283 1.82 6.92 10.37
CA SER A 283 2.23 6.80 8.96
C SER A 283 3.43 5.89 8.84
N GLY A 284 3.40 4.99 7.87
CA GLY A 284 4.43 3.96 7.67
C GLY A 284 4.22 2.73 8.56
N SER A 285 5.29 2.01 8.88
CA SER A 285 5.23 0.74 9.62
C SER A 285 5.96 0.78 10.96
N ALA A 286 5.23 0.48 12.03
CA ALA A 286 5.77 0.33 13.37
C ALA A 286 6.48 -1.02 13.55
N SER A 287 7.64 -1.23 12.92
CA SER A 287 8.37 -2.51 12.95
C SER A 287 9.29 -2.69 14.17
N ALA A 288 9.34 -3.90 14.72
CA ALA A 288 10.20 -4.33 15.82
C ALA A 288 11.67 -4.38 15.39
N SER A 289 11.93 -4.82 14.16
CA SER A 289 13.26 -4.88 13.55
C SER A 289 13.73 -3.55 12.95
N ALA A 290 12.82 -2.65 12.57
CA ALA A 290 13.18 -1.34 12.05
C ALA A 290 13.53 -0.32 13.16
N ALA A 291 14.61 0.43 12.94
CA ALA A 291 15.03 1.52 13.82
C ALA A 291 14.34 2.86 13.54
N SER A 292 13.62 2.98 12.41
CA SER A 292 12.91 4.18 11.96
C SER A 292 11.78 3.79 11.00
N GLY A 293 10.96 4.74 10.56
CA GLY A 293 9.97 4.51 9.50
C GLY A 293 8.51 4.42 9.95
N PHE A 294 8.22 4.71 11.22
CA PHE A 294 6.85 4.94 11.71
C PHE A 294 6.72 6.32 12.32
N THR A 295 5.99 7.20 11.64
CA THR A 295 5.80 8.58 12.08
C THR A 295 4.42 8.76 12.71
N LEU A 296 4.38 9.21 13.96
CA LEU A 296 3.17 9.75 14.57
C LEU A 296 3.00 11.20 14.12
N VAL A 297 1.82 11.53 13.61
CA VAL A 297 1.47 12.87 13.13
C VAL A 297 0.24 13.36 13.87
N ALA A 298 0.31 14.55 14.45
CA ALA A 298 -0.85 15.28 14.96
C ALA A 298 -1.11 16.49 14.07
N SER A 299 -2.31 16.58 13.51
CA SER A 299 -2.76 17.65 12.62
C SER A 299 -3.85 18.49 13.27
N SER A 300 -4.17 19.64 12.68
CA SER A 300 -5.13 20.61 13.22
C SER A 300 -4.76 21.07 14.63
N VAL A 301 -3.46 21.13 14.91
CA VAL A 301 -2.91 21.65 16.17
C VAL A 301 -2.88 23.18 16.08
N GLU A 302 -3.02 23.86 17.22
CA GLU A 302 -2.79 25.30 17.25
C GLU A 302 -1.34 25.63 16.87
N GLY A 303 -1.16 26.57 15.95
CA GLY A 303 0.17 26.99 15.52
C GLY A 303 0.98 27.68 16.61
N GLN A 304 2.30 27.62 16.47
CA GLN A 304 3.31 28.17 17.37
C GLN A 304 3.21 27.65 18.81
N LYS A 305 2.87 26.37 18.97
CA LYS A 305 2.81 25.68 20.27
C LYS A 305 3.81 24.55 20.37
N SER A 306 4.27 24.33 21.59
CA SER A 306 4.97 23.10 21.95
C SER A 306 3.99 21.95 22.12
N GLY A 307 4.37 20.76 21.66
CA GLY A 307 3.64 19.53 21.93
C GLY A 307 4.58 18.33 21.99
N LEU A 308 4.01 17.16 22.27
CA LEU A 308 4.71 15.88 22.27
C LEU A 308 3.68 14.75 22.15
N PHE A 309 4.14 13.51 22.04
CA PHE A 309 3.28 12.33 22.09
C PHE A 309 3.41 11.64 23.44
N PHE A 310 2.27 11.22 23.97
CA PHE A 310 2.20 10.16 24.97
C PHE A 310 2.02 8.83 24.25
N TYR A 311 2.60 7.78 24.80
CA TYR A 311 2.20 6.41 24.45
C TYR A 311 2.23 5.47 25.66
N GLY A 312 1.54 4.34 25.54
CA GLY A 312 1.49 3.30 26.57
C GLY A 312 1.30 1.92 25.94
N VAL A 313 1.35 0.88 26.80
CA VAL A 313 1.28 -0.54 26.40
C VAL A 313 0.24 -1.35 27.19
N ASN A 314 -0.63 -0.68 27.96
CA ASN A 314 -1.58 -1.34 28.86
C ASN A 314 -3.04 -1.28 28.40
N GLY A 315 -3.31 -0.77 27.21
CA GLY A 315 -4.68 -0.58 26.72
C GLY A 315 -5.16 0.86 26.67
N PRO A 316 -6.35 1.07 26.09
CA PRO A 316 -7.01 2.36 26.13
C PRO A 316 -7.60 2.64 27.52
N GLN A 317 -7.81 3.92 27.81
CA GLN A 317 -8.70 4.37 28.87
C GLN A 317 -9.44 5.63 28.40
N ALA A 318 -10.20 6.28 29.27
CA ALA A 318 -10.75 7.61 29.02
C ALA A 318 -10.84 8.37 30.35
N ALA A 319 -9.69 8.83 30.84
CA ALA A 319 -9.61 9.60 32.08
C ALA A 319 -9.78 11.10 31.78
N PRO A 320 -10.67 11.83 32.46
CA PRO A 320 -10.82 13.27 32.27
C PRO A 320 -9.48 14.02 32.44
N TRP A 321 -9.15 14.88 31.48
CA TRP A 321 -7.90 15.65 31.52
C TRP A 321 -8.14 17.00 32.20
N GLY A 322 -8.23 16.94 33.53
CA GLY A 322 -8.69 18.07 34.36
C GLY A 322 -10.08 18.53 33.97
N ALA A 323 -10.35 19.83 34.13
CA ALA A 323 -11.65 20.43 33.80
C ALA A 323 -11.71 20.91 32.33
N SER A 324 -11.18 20.12 31.39
CA SER A 324 -11.19 20.43 29.95
C SER A 324 -12.10 19.47 29.18
N SER A 325 -12.29 19.69 27.88
CA SER A 325 -12.97 18.74 26.98
C SER A 325 -12.08 17.55 26.57
N SER A 326 -10.82 17.53 27.02
CA SER A 326 -9.86 16.47 26.69
C SER A 326 -9.98 15.27 27.62
N PHE A 327 -9.71 14.08 27.09
CA PHE A 327 -9.54 12.84 27.86
C PHE A 327 -8.16 12.26 27.60
N LEU A 328 -7.45 11.85 28.67
CA LEU A 328 -6.28 11.00 28.54
C LEU A 328 -6.76 9.59 28.21
N CYS A 329 -6.46 9.15 27.00
CA CYS A 329 -7.03 7.95 26.44
C CYS A 329 -6.10 6.74 26.45
N ILE A 330 -4.94 6.85 27.10
CA ILE A 330 -3.92 5.80 27.21
C ILE A 330 -3.79 5.35 28.66
N LYS A 331 -3.95 4.05 28.94
CA LYS A 331 -3.84 3.49 30.30
C LYS A 331 -2.41 3.60 30.83
N SER A 332 -2.25 3.98 32.09
CA SER A 332 -0.93 4.09 32.73
C SER A 332 -0.21 2.73 32.83
N PRO A 333 1.13 2.70 32.81
CA PRO A 333 2.04 3.85 32.72
C PRO A 333 2.09 4.45 31.30
N THR A 334 2.42 5.74 31.21
CA THR A 334 2.56 6.45 29.93
C THR A 334 3.98 6.97 29.77
N GLN A 335 4.58 6.73 28.61
CA GLN A 335 5.86 7.32 28.21
C GLN A 335 5.63 8.65 27.49
N ARG A 336 6.53 9.60 27.69
CA ARG A 336 6.56 10.87 26.96
C ARG A 336 7.68 10.85 25.93
N THR A 337 7.39 11.39 24.75
CA THR A 337 8.41 11.59 23.71
C THR A 337 9.13 12.93 23.90
N THR A 338 10.09 13.21 23.01
CA THR A 338 10.74 14.52 22.90
C THR A 338 9.72 15.62 22.58
N LEU A 339 10.07 16.85 22.98
CA LEU A 339 9.27 18.04 22.73
C LEU A 339 9.40 18.47 21.26
N LEU A 340 8.28 18.84 20.66
CA LEU A 340 8.13 19.25 19.26
C LEU A 340 7.46 20.62 19.19
N GLN A 341 7.57 21.27 18.04
CA GLN A 341 6.94 22.55 17.73
C GLN A 341 5.93 22.37 16.59
N SER A 342 4.73 22.94 16.75
CA SER A 342 3.64 22.75 15.78
C SER A 342 3.80 23.53 14.48
N GLY A 343 4.73 24.49 14.40
CA GLY A 343 4.81 25.40 13.25
C GLY A 343 3.50 26.18 13.06
N GLY A 344 3.11 26.49 11.83
CA GLY A 344 1.83 27.15 11.56
C GLY A 344 1.72 28.59 12.08
N ALA A 345 0.51 29.14 12.01
CA ALA A 345 0.21 30.51 12.45
C ALA A 345 -0.36 30.53 13.87
N SER A 346 0.04 31.52 14.67
CA SER A 346 -0.49 31.71 16.02
C SER A 346 -2.03 31.83 16.00
N ASN A 347 -2.69 31.18 16.95
CA ASN A 347 -4.15 31.12 17.10
C ASN A 347 -4.90 30.50 15.90
N ALA A 348 -4.20 29.80 14.99
CA ALA A 348 -4.81 29.07 13.87
C ALA A 348 -4.62 27.55 14.03
N CYS A 349 -5.58 26.77 13.54
CA CYS A 349 -5.57 25.30 13.61
C CYS A 349 -4.86 24.66 12.41
N ASN A 350 -3.71 25.20 12.02
CA ASN A 350 -2.91 24.74 10.88
C ASN A 350 -1.50 24.27 11.29
N GLY A 351 -1.27 24.09 12.58
CA GLY A 351 -0.05 23.47 13.10
C GLY A 351 -0.09 21.95 12.98
N THR A 352 1.11 21.37 12.90
CA THR A 352 1.33 19.92 12.81
C THR A 352 2.50 19.52 13.70
N LEU A 353 2.38 18.41 14.43
CA LEU A 353 3.49 17.76 15.12
C LEU A 353 3.79 16.44 14.41
N ALA A 354 5.07 16.14 14.17
CA ALA A 354 5.48 14.87 13.58
C ALA A 354 6.69 14.31 14.33
N LEU A 355 6.66 13.01 14.62
CA LEU A 355 7.74 12.28 15.28
C LEU A 355 7.89 10.91 14.66
N ASP A 356 9.10 10.58 14.20
CA ASP A 356 9.45 9.17 13.96
C ASP A 356 9.53 8.45 15.32
N TRP A 357 8.47 7.73 15.65
CA TRP A 357 8.32 7.04 16.92
C TRP A 357 9.28 5.85 17.03
N ARG A 358 9.59 5.17 15.92
CA ARG A 358 10.59 4.10 15.93
C ARG A 358 11.99 4.63 16.17
N ALA A 359 12.35 5.74 15.53
CA ALA A 359 13.62 6.42 15.82
C ALA A 359 13.70 6.87 17.27
N PHE A 360 12.59 7.37 17.84
CA PHE A 360 12.52 7.69 19.27
C PHE A 360 12.77 6.46 20.15
N VAL A 361 12.08 5.33 19.91
CA VAL A 361 12.25 4.11 20.71
C VAL A 361 13.67 3.55 20.57
N ALA A 362 14.22 3.52 19.35
CA ALA A 362 15.59 3.05 19.10
C ALA A 362 16.64 3.89 19.83
N ALA A 363 16.44 5.22 19.90
CA ALA A 363 17.30 6.13 20.65
C ALA A 363 17.10 6.06 22.18
N ASN A 364 16.04 5.41 22.67
CA ASN A 364 15.70 5.30 24.09
C ASN A 364 15.43 3.84 24.48
N PRO A 365 16.47 3.00 24.66
CA PRO A 365 16.31 1.56 24.90
C PRO A 365 15.57 1.17 26.19
N THR A 366 15.44 2.11 27.13
CA THR A 366 14.70 1.93 28.40
C THR A 366 13.28 2.49 28.34
N ALA A 367 12.83 2.96 27.17
CA ALA A 367 11.49 3.49 26.99
C ALA A 367 10.44 2.39 27.26
N LEU A 368 9.28 2.79 27.76
CA LEU A 368 8.19 1.85 28.08
C LEU A 368 7.88 0.93 26.88
N GLY A 369 7.81 -0.37 27.13
CA GLY A 369 7.53 -1.39 26.12
C GLY A 369 8.75 -1.84 25.30
N ALA A 370 9.89 -1.17 25.41
CA ALA A 370 11.11 -1.62 24.73
C ALA A 370 11.77 -2.81 25.49
N PRO A 371 12.28 -3.83 24.79
CA PRO A 371 12.15 -4.04 23.35
C PRO A 371 10.74 -4.50 22.96
N PHE A 372 10.22 -3.94 21.87
CA PHE A 372 8.92 -4.34 21.32
C PHE A 372 9.07 -5.63 20.50
N SER A 373 8.07 -6.49 20.61
CA SER A 373 7.91 -7.71 19.81
C SER A 373 6.77 -7.55 18.80
N ALA A 374 6.84 -8.30 17.70
CA ALA A 374 5.74 -8.37 16.75
C ALA A 374 4.42 -8.75 17.46
N GLY A 375 3.35 -8.03 17.18
CA GLY A 375 2.04 -8.23 17.80
C GLY A 375 1.79 -7.40 19.06
N ASP A 376 2.83 -6.75 19.63
CA ASP A 376 2.62 -5.78 20.71
C ASP A 376 1.72 -4.64 20.23
N VAL A 377 0.82 -4.16 21.09
CA VAL A 377 -0.06 -3.04 20.76
C VAL A 377 0.44 -1.81 21.50
N VAL A 378 0.49 -0.68 20.79
CA VAL A 378 0.87 0.61 21.34
C VAL A 378 -0.29 1.58 21.19
N TRP A 379 -0.57 2.30 22.27
CA TRP A 379 -1.62 3.31 22.34
C TRP A 379 -0.98 4.69 22.47
N ALA A 380 -1.14 5.55 21.47
CA ALA A 380 -0.53 6.87 21.40
C ALA A 380 -1.57 8.00 21.33
N GLN A 381 -1.19 9.18 21.80
CA GLN A 381 -2.04 10.38 21.85
C GLN A 381 -1.15 11.61 21.87
N ALA A 382 -1.48 12.64 21.09
CA ALA A 382 -0.75 13.90 21.12
C ALA A 382 -1.19 14.76 22.31
N TRP A 383 -0.20 15.30 23.00
CA TRP A 383 -0.35 16.32 24.04
C TRP A 383 0.11 17.67 23.50
N LEU A 384 -0.69 18.69 23.78
CA LEU A 384 -0.53 20.02 23.20
C LEU A 384 -0.50 21.05 24.32
N ARG A 385 0.40 22.03 24.22
CA ARG A 385 0.39 23.18 25.11
C ARG A 385 -0.75 24.12 24.73
N ASP A 386 -1.59 24.44 25.71
CA ASP A 386 -2.76 25.31 25.57
C ASP A 386 -2.91 26.16 26.84
N PRO A 387 -2.08 27.21 27.02
CA PRO A 387 -1.97 27.93 28.29
C PRO A 387 -3.30 28.45 28.87
N PRO A 388 -4.27 28.93 28.06
CA PRO A 388 -5.56 29.39 28.58
C PRO A 388 -6.50 28.27 29.07
N SER A 389 -6.26 27.00 28.72
CA SER A 389 -7.11 25.90 29.18
C SER A 389 -6.92 25.61 30.67
N PRO A 390 -7.90 25.00 31.36
CA PRO A 390 -7.81 24.72 32.80
C PRO A 390 -6.64 23.81 33.22
N LYS A 391 -6.11 22.99 32.30
CA LYS A 391 -4.90 22.18 32.52
C LYS A 391 -3.67 22.74 31.80
N THR A 392 -3.76 23.95 31.26
CA THR A 392 -2.74 24.60 30.41
C THR A 392 -2.36 23.79 29.17
N THR A 393 -3.18 22.78 28.82
CA THR A 393 -2.90 21.72 27.86
C THR A 393 -4.19 21.13 27.29
N ALA A 394 -4.10 20.62 26.06
CA ALA A 394 -5.16 19.88 25.37
C ALA A 394 -4.63 18.53 24.84
N LEU A 395 -5.52 17.59 24.59
CA LEU A 395 -5.20 16.29 24.01
C LEU A 395 -5.98 16.06 22.71
N SER A 396 -5.30 15.48 21.72
CA SER A 396 -5.95 14.96 20.50
C SER A 396 -6.83 13.73 20.79
N ASN A 397 -7.50 13.19 19.76
CA ASN A 397 -7.95 11.79 19.82
C ASN A 397 -6.72 10.86 19.99
N ALA A 398 -6.92 9.55 20.07
CA ALA A 398 -5.85 8.59 20.27
C ALA A 398 -5.73 7.63 19.07
N LEU A 399 -4.59 6.97 18.97
CA LEU A 399 -4.24 5.99 17.95
C LEU A 399 -3.78 4.71 18.63
N SER A 400 -4.29 3.56 18.20
CA SER A 400 -3.71 2.26 18.53
C SER A 400 -3.08 1.65 17.29
N PHE A 401 -1.85 1.16 17.39
CA PHE A 401 -1.18 0.47 16.30
C PHE A 401 -0.48 -0.78 16.82
N VAL A 402 -0.34 -1.78 15.96
CA VAL A 402 0.31 -3.05 16.28
C VAL A 402 1.74 -3.00 15.76
N ILE A 403 2.67 -3.51 16.56
CA ILE A 403 4.07 -3.63 16.19
C ILE A 403 4.23 -4.74 15.15
N ALA A 404 4.78 -4.36 14.01
CA ALA A 404 5.23 -5.26 12.96
C ALA A 404 6.52 -5.99 13.38
N PRO A 405 6.84 -7.18 12.82
CA PRO A 405 8.13 -7.83 12.96
C PRO A 405 9.29 -6.94 12.50
#